data_AF-A0A260Z6D8-F1
#
_entry.id   AF-A0A260Z6D8-F1
#
_cell.length_a   1.000
_cell.length_b   1.000
_cell.length_c   1.000
_cell.angle_alpha   90.00
_cell.angle_beta   90.00
_cell.angle_gamma   90.00
#
_symmetry.space_group_name_H-M   'P 1'
#
loop_
_entity.id
_entity.type
_entity.pdbx_description
1 polymer ?
#
loop_
_entity_poly.entity_id
_entity_poly.type
_entity_poly.pdbx_seq_one_letter_code
_entity_poly.pdbx_strand_id
1 'polypeptide(L)'
;MAEEPYVFTLKKRNNDDSEDDWDRYSENLRPTRRGRKIEALRRKPEEVVTEATAREKLDELLKTLQEYENSSEIDEIQKILEFCSWFEQKLAVGFHKLYYELLWKIISRQGFLEKYKDDERMLKIWERMADNSAGHAHDIYQFAISRHSLIKCAALYARWSQCVELAGAYVEARRVLILARSNCAVPLKIINDAEDELEMRDMRRHLQDRDSDDDEEFEETRKAFTNLPIIGENHTVPIVRLPSMCSDSTKKAMKFDTNNVEKVESVCIGNQMQPFEVLSYADADDVEYLKNVHELNAHIERYAIKETI
;
A
#
# COMPACT_ATOMS: atom_id res chain seq x y z
N MET A 1 15.16 16.33 -32.32
CA MET A 1 13.71 16.22 -32.53
C MET A 1 13.12 15.85 -31.19
N ALA A 2 12.48 16.80 -30.52
CA ALA A 2 11.83 16.53 -29.24
C ALA A 2 10.52 15.79 -29.52
N GLU A 3 10.35 14.60 -28.95
CA GLU A 3 9.08 13.88 -28.99
C GLU A 3 8.04 14.70 -28.24
N GLU A 4 6.99 15.12 -28.94
CA GLU A 4 5.85 15.77 -28.32
C GLU A 4 5.20 14.78 -27.34
N PRO A 5 4.85 15.21 -26.10
CA PRO A 5 4.15 14.33 -25.18
C PRO A 5 2.84 13.89 -25.82
N TYR A 6 2.49 12.61 -25.69
CA TYR A 6 1.27 12.04 -26.23
C TYR A 6 0.05 12.68 -25.55
N VAL A 7 -0.45 13.78 -26.11
CA VAL A 7 -1.68 14.44 -25.66
C VAL A 7 -2.84 13.71 -26.36
N PHE A 8 -3.67 13.02 -25.58
CA PHE A 8 -4.96 12.51 -26.03
C PHE A 8 -5.85 13.68 -26.48
N THR A 9 -5.70 14.11 -27.73
CA THR A 9 -6.60 15.10 -28.33
C THR A 9 -7.77 14.36 -28.98
N LEU A 10 -8.93 14.41 -28.33
CA LEU A 10 -10.15 13.73 -28.76
C LEU A 10 -10.84 14.52 -29.88
N LYS A 11 -11.03 13.89 -31.04
CA LYS A 11 -11.75 14.44 -32.20
C LYS A 11 -13.20 14.77 -31.85
N LYS A 12 -13.62 16.02 -32.09
CA LYS A 12 -15.01 16.47 -31.99
C LYS A 12 -15.89 15.70 -32.99
N ARG A 13 -16.83 14.88 -32.51
CA ARG A 13 -17.90 14.29 -33.32
C ARG A 13 -19.21 14.98 -33.00
N ASN A 14 -19.68 15.75 -33.97
CA ASN A 14 -21.00 16.37 -34.10
C ASN A 14 -21.40 17.44 -33.06
N ASN A 15 -22.24 18.35 -33.56
CA ASN A 15 -22.52 19.68 -33.04
C ASN A 15 -23.90 19.70 -32.36
N ASP A 16 -24.21 18.68 -31.56
CA ASP A 16 -25.40 18.68 -30.69
C ASP A 16 -25.00 19.14 -29.29
N ASP A 17 -25.33 20.40 -29.01
CA ASP A 17 -25.22 21.06 -27.71
C ASP A 17 -26.38 20.61 -26.79
N SER A 18 -26.43 19.32 -26.47
CA SER A 18 -27.32 18.81 -25.40
C SER A 18 -26.63 18.95 -24.04
N GLU A 19 -27.33 19.57 -23.08
CA GLU A 19 -26.89 20.10 -21.77
C GLU A 19 -26.21 19.15 -20.76
N ASP A 20 -25.76 17.94 -21.13
CA ASP A 20 -24.98 17.08 -20.23
C ASP A 20 -23.90 16.27 -21.00
N ASP A 21 -22.79 16.95 -21.28
CA ASP A 21 -21.63 16.43 -22.02
C ASP A 21 -20.78 15.43 -21.20
N TRP A 22 -21.11 15.19 -19.93
CA TRP A 22 -20.32 14.34 -19.03
C TRP A 22 -20.35 12.86 -19.43
N ASP A 23 -21.46 12.40 -20.03
CA ASP A 23 -21.61 11.01 -20.47
C ASP A 23 -20.58 10.66 -21.56
N ARG A 24 -20.24 11.64 -22.42
CA ARG A 24 -19.24 11.48 -23.51
C ARG A 24 -17.83 11.20 -23.01
N TYR A 25 -17.52 11.59 -21.78
CA TYR A 25 -16.20 11.45 -21.18
C TYR A 25 -16.21 10.58 -19.92
N SER A 26 -17.32 9.90 -19.64
CA SER A 26 -17.51 9.07 -18.45
C SER A 26 -16.44 7.97 -18.32
N GLU A 27 -16.00 7.38 -19.43
CA GLU A 27 -14.93 6.39 -19.48
C GLU A 27 -13.56 6.94 -19.04
N ASN A 28 -13.34 8.26 -19.17
CA ASN A 28 -12.10 8.92 -18.76
C ASN A 28 -12.15 9.43 -17.30
N LEU A 29 -13.24 9.19 -16.59
CA LEU A 29 -13.40 9.56 -15.19
C LEU A 29 -13.07 8.38 -14.28
N ARG A 30 -12.12 8.59 -13.38
CA ARG A 30 -11.85 7.62 -12.31
C ARG A 30 -13.00 7.64 -11.27
N PRO A 31 -13.59 6.49 -10.91
CA PRO A 31 -14.45 6.37 -9.75
C PRO A 31 -13.69 6.72 -8.46
N THR A 32 -14.25 7.60 -7.63
CA THR A 32 -13.67 8.01 -6.36
C THR A 32 -14.61 7.62 -5.22
N ARG A 33 -14.06 7.17 -4.08
CA ARG A 33 -14.86 6.81 -2.89
C ARG A 33 -15.72 7.97 -2.37
N ARG A 34 -15.28 9.20 -2.64
CA ARG A 34 -15.88 10.46 -2.18
C ARG A 34 -16.85 11.07 -3.20
N GLY A 35 -16.99 10.45 -4.38
CA GLY A 35 -17.70 11.03 -5.51
C GLY A 35 -16.98 12.23 -6.14
N ARG A 36 -17.64 12.87 -7.13
CA ARG A 36 -17.17 14.08 -7.82
C ARG A 36 -18.26 15.14 -7.83
N LYS A 37 -17.86 16.40 -7.85
CA LYS A 37 -18.80 17.53 -8.02
C LYS A 37 -19.27 17.54 -9.48
N ILE A 38 -20.58 17.70 -9.69
CA ILE A 38 -21.20 17.73 -11.03
C ILE A 38 -20.57 18.84 -11.89
N GLU A 39 -20.30 20.02 -11.32
CA GLU A 39 -19.64 21.13 -12.02
C GLU A 39 -18.24 20.77 -12.55
N ALA A 40 -17.53 19.85 -11.88
CA ALA A 40 -16.24 19.38 -12.36
C ALA A 40 -16.36 18.36 -13.50
N LEU A 41 -17.53 17.73 -13.65
CA LEU A 41 -17.84 16.79 -14.74
C LEU A 41 -18.30 17.49 -16.00
N ARG A 42 -18.91 18.68 -15.88
CA ARG A 42 -19.35 19.55 -16.98
C ARG A 42 -18.19 20.23 -17.72
N ARG A 43 -17.02 19.60 -17.72
CA ARG A 43 -15.78 20.24 -18.16
C ARG A 43 -15.76 20.40 -19.68
N LYS A 44 -15.29 21.56 -20.13
CA LYS A 44 -14.94 21.75 -21.55
C LYS A 44 -13.66 20.96 -21.85
N PRO A 45 -13.58 20.24 -22.98
CA PRO A 45 -12.43 19.38 -23.33
C PRO A 45 -11.12 20.14 -23.48
N GLU A 46 -11.15 21.47 -23.61
CA GLU A 46 -9.98 22.34 -23.76
C GLU A 46 -9.19 22.54 -22.45
N GLU A 47 -9.74 22.14 -21.30
CA GLU A 47 -9.10 22.31 -19.99
C GLU A 47 -8.26 21.08 -19.60
N VAL A 48 -7.43 20.60 -20.53
CA VAL A 48 -6.54 19.45 -20.31
C VAL A 48 -5.43 19.85 -19.35
N VAL A 49 -5.48 19.31 -18.13
CA VAL A 49 -4.36 19.43 -17.18
C VAL A 49 -3.25 18.49 -17.62
N THR A 50 -2.12 19.08 -18.00
CA THR A 50 -0.89 18.34 -18.26
C THR A 50 -0.13 18.12 -16.97
N GLU A 51 0.76 17.12 -16.94
CA GLU A 51 1.66 16.88 -15.82
C GLU A 51 2.47 18.14 -15.43
N ALA A 52 2.92 18.91 -16.43
CA ALA A 52 3.64 20.17 -16.21
C ALA A 52 2.78 21.18 -15.45
N THR A 53 1.53 21.40 -15.88
CA THR A 53 0.63 22.34 -15.19
C THR A 53 0.32 21.94 -13.76
N ALA A 54 0.23 20.63 -13.47
CA ALA A 54 0.01 20.16 -12.11
C ALA A 54 1.23 20.37 -11.20
N ARG A 55 2.44 20.14 -11.72
CA ARG A 55 3.70 20.39 -10.99
C ARG A 55 3.88 21.88 -10.72
N GLU A 56 3.65 22.72 -11.73
CA GLU A 56 3.70 24.18 -11.60
C GLU A 56 2.71 24.68 -10.54
N LYS A 57 1.46 24.17 -10.56
CA LYS A 57 0.46 24.52 -9.56
C LYS A 57 0.87 24.16 -8.14
N LEU A 58 1.52 23.02 -7.96
CA LEU A 58 2.07 22.64 -6.65
C LEU A 58 3.22 23.57 -6.26
N ASP A 59 4.13 23.90 -7.17
CA ASP A 59 5.26 24.77 -6.88
C ASP A 59 4.81 26.19 -6.51
N GLU A 60 3.80 26.74 -7.20
CA GLU A 60 3.12 27.98 -6.82
C GLU A 60 2.55 27.89 -5.40
N LEU A 61 1.81 26.82 -5.09
CA LEU A 61 1.25 26.61 -3.76
C LEU A 61 2.36 26.60 -2.70
N LEU A 62 3.41 25.82 -2.89
CA LEU A 62 4.50 25.72 -1.93
C LEU A 62 5.22 27.06 -1.73
N LYS A 63 5.40 27.83 -2.80
CA LYS A 63 5.97 29.18 -2.73
C LYS A 63 5.10 30.11 -1.90
N THR A 64 3.78 30.11 -2.13
CA THR A 64 2.86 30.91 -1.31
C THR A 64 2.92 30.49 0.16
N LEU A 65 2.93 29.19 0.47
CA LEU A 65 3.04 28.72 1.85
C LEU A 65 4.34 29.15 2.53
N GLN A 66 5.44 29.23 1.79
CA GLN A 66 6.73 29.70 2.29
C GLN A 66 6.75 31.21 2.52
N GLU A 67 6.19 32.00 1.60
CA GLU A 67 6.09 33.47 1.74
C GLU A 67 5.28 33.87 2.99
N TYR A 68 4.29 33.07 3.34
CA TYR A 68 3.39 33.31 4.47
C TYR A 68 3.69 32.44 5.69
N GLU A 69 4.85 31.78 5.76
CA GLU A 69 5.20 30.87 6.87
C GLU A 69 5.16 31.56 8.25
N ASN A 70 5.40 32.88 8.28
CA ASN A 70 5.35 33.71 9.49
C ASN A 70 4.02 34.44 9.71
N SER A 71 3.06 34.33 8.77
CA SER A 71 1.74 34.95 8.92
C SER A 71 0.76 33.93 9.52
N SER A 72 0.17 34.27 10.66
CA SER A 72 -0.89 33.45 11.28
C SER A 72 -2.22 33.47 10.50
N GLU A 73 -2.28 34.18 9.37
CA GLU A 73 -3.52 34.37 8.61
C GLU A 73 -3.85 33.22 7.65
N ILE A 74 -2.88 32.38 7.28
CA ILE A 74 -3.08 31.35 6.25
C ILE A 74 -3.11 29.95 6.85
N ASP A 75 -4.27 29.31 6.69
CA ASP A 75 -4.48 27.91 6.99
C ASP A 75 -3.88 27.03 5.89
N GLU A 76 -2.61 26.66 6.09
CA GLU A 76 -1.80 25.91 5.13
C GLU A 76 -2.42 24.55 4.76
N ILE A 77 -2.97 23.80 5.72
CA ILE A 77 -3.58 22.50 5.42
C ILE A 77 -4.85 22.67 4.59
N GLN A 78 -5.61 23.75 4.81
CA GLN A 78 -6.76 24.07 3.98
C GLN A 78 -6.36 24.39 2.54
N LYS A 79 -5.27 25.14 2.32
CA LYS A 79 -4.72 25.42 0.98
C LYS A 79 -4.25 24.15 0.26
N ILE A 80 -3.64 23.22 0.99
CA ILE A 80 -3.27 21.90 0.46
C ILE A 80 -4.50 21.08 0.08
N LEU A 81 -5.56 21.12 0.89
CA LEU A 81 -6.82 20.43 0.58
C LEU A 81 -7.56 21.05 -0.62
N GLU A 82 -7.45 22.37 -0.81
CA GLU A 82 -7.93 23.07 -2.01
C GLU A 82 -7.18 22.58 -3.25
N PHE A 83 -5.85 22.49 -3.19
CA PHE A 83 -5.03 21.90 -4.24
C PHE A 83 -5.42 20.45 -4.54
N CYS A 84 -5.59 19.62 -3.51
CA CYS A 84 -6.03 18.24 -3.67
C CYS A 84 -7.39 18.17 -4.36
N SER A 85 -8.33 19.02 -3.97
CA SER A 85 -9.67 19.09 -4.56
C SER A 85 -9.62 19.55 -6.01
N TRP A 86 -8.78 20.54 -6.34
CA TRP A 86 -8.52 20.96 -7.71
C TRP A 86 -7.95 19.82 -8.54
N PHE A 87 -6.92 19.13 -8.02
CA PHE A 87 -6.27 18.02 -8.72
C PHE A 87 -7.27 16.89 -8.96
N GLU A 88 -8.02 16.43 -7.96
CA GLU A 88 -9.05 15.38 -8.08
C GLU A 88 -10.15 15.75 -9.08
N GLN A 89 -10.59 17.01 -9.08
CA GLN A 89 -11.54 17.48 -10.06
C GLN A 89 -10.96 17.37 -11.47
N LYS A 90 -9.68 17.73 -11.66
CA LYS A 90 -8.95 17.73 -12.94
C LYS A 90 -8.39 16.35 -13.33
N LEU A 91 -8.48 15.37 -12.43
CA LEU A 91 -7.90 14.04 -12.56
C LEU A 91 -8.62 13.23 -13.63
N ALA A 92 -7.95 13.07 -14.77
CA ALA A 92 -8.25 12.05 -15.77
C ALA A 92 -7.60 10.70 -15.37
N VAL A 93 -8.04 9.62 -16.00
CA VAL A 93 -7.40 8.29 -15.84
C VAL A 93 -5.90 8.38 -16.16
N GLY A 94 -5.06 7.73 -15.35
CA GLY A 94 -3.60 7.66 -15.54
C GLY A 94 -2.76 8.56 -14.63
N PHE A 95 -3.33 9.57 -13.98
CA PHE A 95 -2.58 10.53 -13.16
C PHE A 95 -2.32 10.09 -11.69
N HIS A 96 -2.60 8.84 -11.32
CA HIS A 96 -2.46 8.34 -9.94
C HIS A 96 -1.01 8.41 -9.45
N LYS A 97 -0.04 8.00 -10.28
CA LYS A 97 1.38 8.05 -9.93
C LYS A 97 1.86 9.49 -9.70
N LEU A 98 1.51 10.39 -10.62
CA LEU A 98 1.82 11.81 -10.46
C LEU A 98 1.18 12.36 -9.17
N TYR A 99 -0.08 12.01 -8.90
CA TYR A 99 -0.75 12.51 -7.72
C TYR A 99 -0.07 12.06 -6.43
N TYR A 100 0.31 10.78 -6.37
CA TYR A 100 1.09 10.22 -5.26
C TYR A 100 2.41 10.98 -5.07
N GLU A 101 3.16 11.24 -6.14
CA GLU A 101 4.43 11.99 -6.09
C GLU A 101 4.23 13.42 -5.55
N LEU A 102 3.18 14.11 -6.00
CA LEU A 102 2.84 15.46 -5.55
C LEU A 102 2.45 15.49 -4.06
N LEU A 103 1.64 14.51 -3.61
CA LEU A 103 1.28 14.36 -2.19
C LEU A 103 2.50 14.02 -1.34
N TRP A 104 3.39 13.16 -1.83
CA TRP A 104 4.64 12.83 -1.16
C TRP A 104 5.52 14.06 -0.96
N LYS A 105 5.64 14.92 -1.98
CA LYS A 105 6.38 16.20 -1.89
C LYS A 105 5.80 17.11 -0.81
N ILE A 106 4.48 17.15 -0.64
CA ILE A 106 3.81 17.92 0.42
C ILE A 106 4.15 17.36 1.80
N ILE A 107 3.95 16.06 2.00
CA ILE A 107 4.15 15.41 3.30
C ILE A 107 5.61 15.41 3.74
N SER A 108 6.53 15.30 2.78
CA SER A 108 7.98 15.28 3.05
C SER A 108 8.57 16.64 3.42
N ARG A 109 7.76 17.71 3.45
CA ARG A 109 8.21 19.03 3.88
C ARG A 109 8.62 19.01 5.34
N GLN A 110 9.75 19.66 5.62
CA GLN A 110 10.28 19.75 6.97
C GLN A 110 9.27 20.41 7.90
N GLY A 111 9.02 19.80 9.07
CA GLY A 111 8.12 20.34 10.09
C GLY A 111 6.61 20.26 9.76
N PHE A 112 6.23 19.96 8.52
CA PHE A 112 4.81 19.87 8.13
C PHE A 112 4.07 18.78 8.91
N LEU A 113 4.64 17.58 8.96
CA LEU A 113 4.07 16.48 9.72
C LEU A 113 3.99 16.78 11.22
N GLU A 114 5.01 17.42 11.78
CA GLU A 114 5.04 17.72 13.22
C GLU A 114 3.97 18.75 13.61
N LYS A 115 3.75 19.75 12.74
CA LYS A 115 2.75 20.81 12.95
C LYS A 115 1.32 20.29 12.93
N TYR A 116 1.03 19.29 12.09
CA TYR A 116 -0.33 18.79 11.87
C TYR A 116 -0.54 17.34 12.33
N LYS A 117 0.35 16.80 13.16
CA LYS A 117 0.29 15.38 13.57
C LYS A 117 -1.04 14.98 14.20
N ASP A 118 -1.71 15.89 14.89
CA ASP A 118 -3.00 15.64 15.56
C ASP A 118 -4.21 16.26 14.84
N ASP A 119 -4.00 16.97 13.71
CA ASP A 119 -5.09 17.60 12.96
C ASP A 119 -5.83 16.58 12.09
N GLU A 120 -7.09 16.30 12.40
CA GLU A 120 -7.93 15.33 11.68
C GLU A 120 -7.98 15.58 10.16
N ARG A 121 -7.79 16.82 9.69
CA ARG A 121 -7.77 17.14 8.26
C ARG A 121 -6.61 16.48 7.52
N MET A 122 -5.52 16.13 8.22
CA MET A 122 -4.42 15.33 7.67
C MET A 122 -4.87 13.96 7.21
N LEU A 123 -5.91 13.39 7.83
CA LEU A 123 -6.44 12.08 7.42
C LEU A 123 -6.84 12.10 5.95
N LYS A 124 -7.42 13.20 5.48
CA LYS A 124 -7.84 13.36 4.08
C LYS A 124 -6.66 13.41 3.12
N ILE A 125 -5.46 13.77 3.56
CA ILE A 125 -4.24 13.76 2.74
C ILE A 125 -3.68 12.33 2.71
N TRP A 126 -3.63 11.66 3.86
CA TRP A 126 -3.22 10.27 3.97
C TRP A 126 -4.12 9.32 3.15
N GLU A 127 -5.44 9.48 3.25
CA GLU A 127 -6.41 8.71 2.44
C GLU A 127 -6.12 8.86 0.94
N ARG A 128 -5.83 10.09 0.48
CA ARG A 128 -5.49 10.34 -0.92
C ARG A 128 -4.18 9.69 -1.33
N MET A 129 -3.18 9.72 -0.46
CA MET A 129 -1.91 9.08 -0.77
C MET A 129 -2.07 7.55 -0.83
N ALA A 130 -2.85 6.97 0.09
CA ALA A 130 -3.20 5.55 0.10
C ALA A 130 -4.02 5.13 -1.14
N ASP A 131 -5.01 5.93 -1.55
CA ASP A 131 -5.82 5.68 -2.75
C ASP A 131 -5.01 5.73 -4.06
N ASN A 132 -3.80 6.28 -4.03
CA ASN A 132 -2.92 6.42 -5.20
C ASN A 132 -1.61 5.61 -5.10
N SER A 133 -1.43 4.77 -4.07
CA SER A 133 -0.21 3.98 -3.84
C SER A 133 -0.17 2.61 -4.54
N ALA A 134 -0.91 2.43 -5.64
CA ALA A 134 -0.88 1.24 -6.49
C ALA A 134 -1.08 -0.11 -5.75
N GLY A 135 -1.93 -0.14 -4.72
CA GLY A 135 -2.23 -1.35 -3.92
C GLY A 135 -1.52 -1.40 -2.57
N HIS A 136 -0.55 -0.52 -2.32
CA HIS A 136 0.19 -0.42 -1.06
C HIS A 136 -0.49 0.54 -0.06
N ALA A 137 -1.82 0.56 -0.02
CA ALA A 137 -2.57 1.51 0.80
C ALA A 137 -2.29 1.32 2.30
N HIS A 138 -2.15 0.07 2.74
CA HIS A 138 -1.86 -0.27 4.13
C HIS A 138 -0.46 0.20 4.57
N ASP A 139 0.54 0.13 3.69
CA ASP A 139 1.90 0.63 3.96
C ASP A 139 1.91 2.14 4.23
N ILE A 140 1.03 2.90 3.54
CA ILE A 140 0.90 4.34 3.74
C ILE A 140 0.38 4.66 5.14
N TYR A 141 -0.63 3.95 5.62
CA TYR A 141 -1.15 4.15 6.97
C TYR A 141 -0.18 3.68 8.05
N GLN A 142 0.51 2.56 7.83
CA GLN A 142 1.59 2.11 8.70
C GLN A 142 2.70 3.17 8.80
N PHE A 143 3.09 3.75 7.66
CA PHE A 143 4.07 4.82 7.62
C PHE A 143 3.59 6.06 8.39
N ALA A 144 2.32 6.46 8.25
CA ALA A 144 1.75 7.57 9.01
C ALA A 144 1.88 7.35 10.54
N ILE A 145 1.54 6.16 11.02
CA ILE A 145 1.68 5.79 12.44
C ILE A 145 3.15 5.76 12.88
N SER A 146 4.05 5.25 12.05
CA SER A 146 5.50 5.24 12.33
C SER A 146 6.09 6.65 12.51
N ARG A 147 5.45 7.66 11.89
CA ARG A 147 5.81 9.09 12.01
C ARG A 147 5.02 9.82 13.08
N HIS A 148 4.32 9.09 13.94
CA HIS A 148 3.44 9.63 14.97
C HIS A 148 2.33 10.56 14.45
N SER A 149 1.94 10.42 13.18
CA SER A 149 0.83 11.17 12.61
C SER A 149 -0.48 10.45 12.90
N LEU A 150 -1.42 11.17 13.49
CA LEU A 150 -2.80 10.77 13.74
C LEU A 150 -2.94 9.50 14.61
N ILE A 151 -2.01 9.29 15.55
CA ILE A 151 -2.05 8.14 16.48
C ILE A 151 -3.38 8.07 17.26
N LYS A 152 -3.98 9.22 17.57
CA LYS A 152 -5.24 9.27 18.33
C LYS A 152 -6.48 9.28 17.43
N CYS A 153 -6.34 9.21 16.10
CA CYS A 153 -7.46 9.27 15.17
C CYS A 153 -8.00 7.86 14.87
N ALA A 154 -9.18 7.51 15.39
CA ALA A 154 -9.78 6.20 15.18
C ALA A 154 -10.07 5.91 13.69
N ALA A 155 -10.47 6.94 12.94
CA ALA A 155 -10.80 6.80 11.52
C ALA A 155 -9.60 6.34 10.66
N LEU A 156 -8.36 6.73 11.04
CA LEU A 156 -7.15 6.26 10.38
C LEU A 156 -7.01 4.73 10.50
N TYR A 157 -7.17 4.19 11.71
CA TYR A 157 -7.07 2.74 11.96
C TYR A 157 -8.19 1.96 11.30
N ALA A 158 -9.42 2.46 11.32
CA ALA A 158 -10.54 1.83 10.62
C ALA A 158 -10.27 1.71 9.11
N ARG A 159 -9.75 2.77 8.48
CA ARG A 159 -9.33 2.74 7.07
C ARG A 159 -8.17 1.79 6.82
N TRP A 160 -7.17 1.81 7.69
CA TRP A 160 -6.01 0.93 7.59
C TRP A 160 -6.42 -0.55 7.69
N SER A 161 -7.23 -0.90 8.69
CA SER A 161 -7.76 -2.25 8.88
C SER A 161 -8.53 -2.72 7.64
N GLN A 162 -9.42 -1.89 7.08
CA GLN A 162 -10.13 -2.21 5.84
C GLN A 162 -9.19 -2.44 4.65
N CYS A 163 -8.11 -1.66 4.51
CA CYS A 163 -7.13 -1.87 3.44
C CYS A 163 -6.37 -3.20 3.59
N VAL A 164 -6.05 -3.60 4.82
CA VAL A 164 -5.39 -4.88 5.13
C VAL A 164 -6.35 -6.05 4.92
N GLU A 165 -7.62 -5.89 5.30
CA GLU A 165 -8.69 -6.86 5.03
C GLU A 165 -8.84 -7.10 3.52
N LEU A 166 -8.90 -6.04 2.72
CA LEU A 166 -9.01 -6.14 1.26
C LEU A 166 -7.79 -6.79 0.60
N ALA A 167 -6.62 -6.74 1.26
CA ALA A 167 -5.43 -7.48 0.83
C ALA A 167 -5.46 -8.98 1.22
N GLY A 168 -6.50 -9.42 1.95
CA GLY A 168 -6.70 -10.80 2.37
C GLY A 168 -6.09 -11.16 3.73
N ALA A 169 -5.53 -10.19 4.46
CA ALA A 169 -4.84 -10.43 5.73
C ALA A 169 -5.72 -10.12 6.95
N TYR A 170 -6.78 -10.92 7.17
CA TYR A 170 -7.80 -10.67 8.21
C TYR A 170 -7.24 -10.58 9.64
N VAL A 171 -6.27 -11.45 9.99
CA VAL A 171 -5.64 -11.45 11.32
C VAL A 171 -4.89 -10.13 11.56
N GLU A 172 -4.19 -9.63 10.54
CA GLU A 172 -3.52 -8.33 10.62
C GLU A 172 -4.53 -7.18 10.70
N ALA A 173 -5.64 -7.27 9.96
CA ALA A 173 -6.72 -6.27 10.02
C ALA A 173 -7.30 -6.14 11.44
N ARG A 174 -7.50 -7.27 12.16
CA ARG A 174 -7.88 -7.27 13.59
C ARG A 174 -6.80 -6.62 14.46
N ARG A 175 -5.53 -6.96 14.25
CA ARG A 175 -4.40 -6.38 15.02
C ARG A 175 -4.33 -4.86 14.88
N VAL A 176 -4.64 -4.31 13.71
CA VAL A 176 -4.71 -2.85 13.50
C VAL A 176 -5.76 -2.19 14.41
N LEU A 177 -6.93 -2.82 14.59
CA LEU A 177 -8.00 -2.29 15.45
C LEU A 177 -7.63 -2.42 16.94
N ILE A 178 -7.00 -3.53 17.34
CA ILE A 178 -6.43 -3.69 18.69
C ILE A 178 -5.38 -2.61 18.95
N LEU A 179 -4.49 -2.35 18.00
CA LEU A 179 -3.48 -1.29 18.09
C LEU A 179 -4.12 0.10 18.28
N ALA A 180 -5.24 0.36 17.60
CA ALA A 180 -5.99 1.60 17.78
C ALA A 180 -6.45 1.80 19.23
N ARG A 181 -6.93 0.72 19.88
CA ARG A 181 -7.32 0.73 21.30
C ARG A 181 -6.12 0.95 22.21
N SER A 182 -5.02 0.25 21.97
CA SER A 182 -3.76 0.43 22.73
C SER A 182 -3.26 1.88 22.62
N ASN A 183 -3.40 2.48 21.44
CA ASN A 183 -3.07 3.88 21.21
C ASN A 183 -4.14 4.85 21.71
N CYS A 184 -5.22 4.37 22.33
CA CYS A 184 -6.34 5.18 22.83
C CYS A 184 -6.92 6.10 21.76
N ALA A 185 -7.10 5.58 20.54
CA ALA A 185 -7.68 6.34 19.43
C ALA A 185 -9.16 6.62 19.68
N VAL A 186 -9.62 7.79 19.24
CA VAL A 186 -10.98 8.29 19.44
C VAL A 186 -11.59 8.76 18.11
N PRO A 187 -12.92 8.68 17.96
CA PRO A 187 -13.91 8.10 18.87
C PRO A 187 -13.91 6.56 18.90
N LEU A 188 -14.08 5.94 20.08
CA LEU A 188 -14.12 4.48 20.25
C LEU A 188 -15.24 3.81 19.44
N LYS A 189 -16.35 4.53 19.21
CA LYS A 189 -17.45 4.04 18.39
C LYS A 189 -16.99 3.63 16.99
N ILE A 190 -16.11 4.41 16.36
CA ILE A 190 -15.59 4.10 15.01
C ILE A 190 -14.80 2.79 15.02
N ILE A 191 -14.07 2.51 16.10
CA ILE A 191 -13.29 1.28 16.24
C ILE A 191 -14.23 0.09 16.43
N ASN A 192 -15.22 0.21 17.32
CA ASN A 192 -16.22 -0.84 17.55
C ASN A 192 -17.00 -1.15 16.26
N ASP A 193 -17.51 -0.11 15.57
CA ASP A 193 -18.27 -0.27 14.34
C ASP A 193 -17.41 -0.97 13.25
N ALA A 194 -16.11 -0.62 13.16
CA ALA A 194 -15.18 -1.26 12.22
C ALA A 194 -14.85 -2.72 12.57
N GLU A 195 -14.73 -3.04 13.86
CA GLU A 195 -14.55 -4.43 14.34
C GLU A 195 -15.79 -5.27 14.00
N ASP A 196 -16.99 -4.81 14.38
CA ASP A 196 -18.25 -5.51 14.09
C ASP A 196 -18.40 -5.76 12.58
N GLU A 197 -18.11 -4.74 11.77
CA GLU A 197 -18.11 -4.83 10.31
C GLU A 197 -17.13 -5.87 9.76
N LEU A 198 -15.90 -5.89 10.27
CA LEU A 198 -14.87 -6.85 9.87
C LEU A 198 -15.31 -8.28 10.22
N GLU A 199 -15.77 -8.51 11.45
CA GLU A 199 -16.23 -9.82 11.92
C GLU A 199 -17.44 -10.32 11.11
N MET A 200 -18.42 -9.45 10.84
CA MET A 200 -19.58 -9.80 10.03
C MET A 200 -19.19 -10.22 8.60
N ARG A 201 -18.22 -9.54 7.98
CA ARG A 201 -17.72 -9.89 6.64
C ARG A 201 -16.94 -11.19 6.66
N ASP A 202 -16.12 -11.41 7.68
CA ASP A 202 -15.34 -12.64 7.86
C ASP A 202 -16.25 -13.86 8.06
N MET A 203 -17.25 -13.75 8.94
CA MET A 203 -18.25 -14.82 9.15
C MET A 203 -19.02 -15.13 7.86
N ARG A 204 -19.44 -14.11 7.11
CA ARG A 204 -20.14 -14.30 5.83
C ARG A 204 -19.30 -15.05 4.81
N ARG A 205 -18.00 -14.72 4.72
CA ARG A 205 -17.08 -15.41 3.81
C ARG A 205 -16.95 -16.90 4.17
N HIS A 206 -16.72 -17.20 5.45
CA HIS A 206 -16.62 -18.58 5.92
C HIS A 206 -17.91 -19.39 5.71
N LEU A 207 -19.08 -18.76 5.72
CA LEU A 207 -20.35 -19.41 5.39
C LEU A 207 -20.45 -19.72 3.88
N GLN A 208 -20.05 -18.78 3.03
CA GLN A 208 -20.10 -18.93 1.57
C GLN A 208 -19.09 -19.96 1.04
N ASP A 209 -17.88 -20.00 1.60
CA ASP A 209 -16.84 -20.95 1.17
C ASP A 209 -17.30 -22.41 1.40
N ARG A 210 -18.03 -22.67 2.49
CA ARG A 210 -18.55 -24.02 2.81
C ARG A 210 -19.61 -24.53 1.83
N ASP A 211 -20.35 -23.63 1.20
CA ASP A 211 -21.41 -23.99 0.23
C ASP A 211 -20.82 -24.25 -1.17
N SER A 212 -19.52 -23.96 -1.39
CA SER A 212 -18.88 -24.01 -2.71
C SER A 212 -18.01 -25.26 -2.93
N ASP A 213 -17.78 -26.07 -1.89
CA ASP A 213 -16.92 -27.27 -1.93
C ASP A 213 -17.60 -28.51 -2.56
N ASP A 214 -18.89 -28.45 -2.91
CA ASP A 214 -19.66 -29.60 -3.39
C ASP A 214 -19.50 -29.90 -4.90
N ASP A 215 -18.79 -29.06 -5.67
CA ASP A 215 -18.64 -29.15 -7.14
C ASP A 215 -17.17 -29.30 -7.61
N GLU A 216 -16.29 -30.00 -6.88
CA GLU A 216 -14.92 -30.27 -7.36
C GLU A 216 -14.88 -31.41 -8.41
N GLU A 217 -15.13 -31.07 -9.67
CA GLU A 217 -14.56 -31.81 -10.80
C GLU A 217 -13.02 -31.63 -10.72
N PHE A 218 -12.27 -32.73 -10.66
CA PHE A 218 -10.80 -32.73 -10.49
C PHE A 218 -10.09 -32.04 -11.66
N GLU A 219 -10.03 -30.71 -11.66
CA GLU A 219 -9.22 -29.95 -12.60
C GLU A 219 -7.72 -30.13 -12.27
N GLU A 220 -6.89 -30.32 -13.31
CA GLU A 220 -5.44 -30.44 -13.14
C GLU A 220 -4.86 -29.12 -12.61
N THR A 221 -4.52 -29.08 -11.32
CA THR A 221 -3.88 -27.93 -10.69
C THR A 221 -2.39 -27.85 -10.99
N ARG A 222 -1.86 -26.62 -11.05
CA ARG A 222 -0.42 -26.38 -11.27
C ARG A 222 0.41 -26.94 -10.13
N LYS A 223 1.23 -27.96 -10.42
CA LYS A 223 2.19 -28.52 -9.47
C LYS A 223 3.47 -27.69 -9.47
N ALA A 224 3.88 -27.21 -8.29
CA ALA A 224 5.13 -26.46 -8.14
C ALA A 224 6.35 -27.38 -8.39
N PHE A 225 7.41 -26.80 -8.96
CA PHE A 225 8.69 -27.49 -9.23
C PHE A 225 8.61 -28.77 -10.08
N THR A 226 7.57 -28.93 -10.91
CA THR A 226 7.53 -30.05 -11.86
C THR A 226 8.55 -29.88 -12.97
N ASN A 227 9.12 -31.01 -13.40
CA ASN A 227 10.01 -31.04 -14.55
C ASN A 227 9.22 -30.71 -15.83
N LEU A 228 9.87 -29.98 -16.73
CA LEU A 228 9.29 -29.66 -18.04
C LEU A 228 9.06 -30.95 -18.84
N PRO A 229 8.00 -30.99 -19.68
CA PRO A 229 7.78 -32.10 -20.57
C PRO A 229 8.96 -32.25 -21.54
N ILE A 230 9.50 -33.46 -21.62
CA ILE A 230 10.47 -33.84 -22.64
C ILE A 230 9.71 -34.04 -23.96
N ILE A 231 10.25 -33.52 -25.05
CA ILE A 231 9.71 -33.77 -26.40
C ILE A 231 10.69 -34.67 -27.15
N GLY A 232 10.19 -35.83 -27.61
CA GLY A 232 10.95 -36.79 -28.42
C GLY A 232 11.92 -37.68 -27.64
N GLU A 233 12.54 -38.63 -28.35
CA GLU A 233 13.46 -39.63 -27.78
C GLU A 233 14.78 -39.02 -27.27
N ASN A 234 15.15 -37.84 -27.78
CA ASN A 234 16.42 -37.16 -27.50
C ASN A 234 16.45 -36.38 -26.18
N HIS A 235 15.47 -36.59 -25.29
CA HIS A 235 15.42 -35.96 -23.96
C HIS A 235 15.59 -34.43 -23.98
N THR A 236 15.15 -33.76 -25.05
CA THR A 236 15.36 -32.33 -25.27
C THR A 236 14.17 -31.54 -24.72
N VAL A 237 14.45 -30.51 -23.92
CA VAL A 237 13.43 -29.57 -23.43
C VAL A 237 13.20 -28.47 -24.47
N PRO A 238 11.95 -28.08 -24.75
CA PRO A 238 11.65 -27.04 -25.71
C PRO A 238 12.20 -25.67 -25.26
N ILE A 239 12.82 -24.94 -26.19
CA ILE A 239 13.36 -23.58 -25.96
C ILE A 239 12.23 -22.58 -25.70
N VAL A 240 11.04 -22.83 -26.25
CA VAL A 240 9.85 -22.00 -26.07
C VAL A 240 8.98 -22.61 -24.97
N ARG A 241 8.79 -21.87 -23.88
CA ARG A 241 7.88 -22.25 -22.79
C ARG A 241 6.43 -22.08 -23.27
N LEU A 242 5.78 -23.17 -23.65
CA LEU A 242 4.34 -23.17 -23.92
C LEU A 242 3.56 -23.33 -22.60
N PRO A 243 2.55 -22.50 -22.33
CA PRO A 243 1.96 -22.36 -20.98
C PRO A 243 1.05 -23.50 -20.50
N SER A 244 0.98 -24.68 -21.13
CA SER A 244 -0.13 -25.62 -20.83
C SER A 244 0.15 -27.12 -20.96
N MET A 245 1.39 -27.60 -21.06
CA MET A 245 1.65 -29.04 -21.30
C MET A 245 2.36 -29.73 -20.14
N CYS A 246 1.91 -29.51 -18.90
CA CYS A 246 2.41 -30.26 -17.74
C CYS A 246 1.38 -31.30 -17.28
N SER A 247 1.05 -32.26 -18.14
CA SER A 247 0.24 -33.42 -17.74
C SER A 247 1.05 -34.38 -16.86
N ASP A 248 0.35 -35.24 -16.12
CA ASP A 248 0.88 -36.20 -15.13
C ASP A 248 1.92 -37.21 -15.65
N SER A 249 2.16 -37.23 -16.96
CA SER A 249 3.13 -38.06 -17.69
C SER A 249 4.60 -37.60 -17.55
N THR A 250 4.89 -36.45 -16.94
CA THR A 250 6.27 -35.94 -16.74
C THR A 250 7.00 -36.54 -15.53
N LYS A 251 6.37 -37.42 -14.75
CA LYS A 251 6.91 -38.04 -13.52
C LYS A 251 8.23 -38.82 -13.67
N LYS A 252 8.72 -39.07 -14.90
CA LYS A 252 9.95 -39.85 -15.15
C LYS A 252 11.14 -39.09 -15.73
N ALA A 253 11.02 -37.80 -16.00
CA ALA A 253 12.07 -37.07 -16.69
C ALA A 253 13.01 -36.35 -15.71
N MET A 254 14.29 -36.75 -15.67
CA MET A 254 15.42 -36.14 -14.94
C MET A 254 15.49 -36.40 -13.43
N LYS A 255 15.99 -37.58 -13.06
CA LYS A 255 16.89 -37.68 -11.89
C LYS A 255 18.30 -37.41 -12.41
N PHE A 256 18.91 -36.30 -12.03
CA PHE A 256 20.36 -36.17 -12.19
C PHE A 256 21.02 -37.27 -11.36
N ASP A 257 21.95 -38.01 -11.96
CA ASP A 257 22.73 -39.02 -11.25
C ASP A 257 23.69 -38.27 -10.30
N THR A 258 23.24 -38.02 -9.08
CA THR A 258 24.00 -37.30 -8.04
C THR A 258 25.25 -38.05 -7.57
N ASN A 259 25.49 -39.23 -8.12
CA ASN A 259 26.65 -40.07 -7.80
C ASN A 259 27.96 -39.55 -8.41
N ASN A 260 27.90 -38.68 -9.43
CA ASN A 260 29.08 -38.21 -10.18
C ASN A 260 29.22 -36.68 -10.26
N VAL A 261 28.39 -35.95 -9.53
CA VAL A 261 28.68 -34.55 -9.22
C VAL A 261 29.71 -34.62 -8.09
N GLU A 262 30.91 -34.05 -8.28
CA GLU A 262 31.78 -33.75 -7.13
C GLU A 262 30.89 -33.01 -6.15
N LYS A 263 30.50 -33.67 -5.06
CA LYS A 263 29.84 -32.99 -3.97
C LYS A 263 30.84 -31.91 -3.60
N VAL A 264 30.55 -30.67 -3.98
CA VAL A 264 31.14 -29.53 -3.33
C VAL A 264 30.71 -29.76 -1.90
N GLU A 265 31.63 -30.32 -1.10
CA GLU A 265 31.42 -30.43 0.32
C GLU A 265 30.97 -29.04 0.73
N SER A 266 29.82 -28.96 1.40
CA SER A 266 29.40 -27.73 2.03
C SER A 266 30.65 -27.14 2.67
N VAL A 267 30.96 -25.86 2.42
CA VAL A 267 32.20 -25.17 2.85
C VAL A 267 32.43 -25.23 4.37
N CYS A 268 31.60 -25.96 5.11
CA CYS A 268 31.82 -26.41 6.46
C CYS A 268 31.59 -27.93 6.58
N ILE A 269 32.65 -28.71 6.46
CA ILE A 269 32.80 -29.96 7.21
C ILE A 269 33.98 -29.72 8.16
N GLY A 270 33.69 -29.46 9.44
CA GLY A 270 34.71 -29.28 10.49
C GLY A 270 35.04 -27.85 10.94
N ASN A 271 34.42 -26.80 10.41
CA ASN A 271 34.47 -25.47 11.04
C ASN A 271 33.43 -25.39 12.17
N GLN A 272 33.78 -25.90 13.35
CA GLN A 272 33.02 -25.71 14.58
C GLN A 272 33.05 -24.23 15.00
N MET A 273 32.12 -23.41 14.51
CA MET A 273 31.45 -22.51 15.43
C MET A 273 30.46 -23.36 16.22
N GLN A 274 30.37 -23.15 17.53
CA GLN A 274 29.33 -23.78 18.36
C GLN A 274 27.98 -23.59 17.65
N PRO A 275 27.24 -24.65 17.32
CA PRO A 275 25.89 -24.48 16.82
C PRO A 275 25.11 -23.72 17.90
N PHE A 276 24.66 -22.51 17.59
CA PHE A 276 23.74 -21.83 18.47
C PHE A 276 22.34 -22.39 18.18
N GLU A 277 21.63 -22.75 19.23
CA GLU A 277 20.26 -23.22 19.09
C GLU A 277 19.41 -22.05 18.63
N VAL A 278 18.71 -22.23 17.50
CA VAL A 278 17.62 -21.36 17.13
C VAL A 278 16.46 -21.77 18.02
N LEU A 279 16.16 -20.93 19.01
CA LEU A 279 14.99 -21.10 19.88
C LEU A 279 13.77 -21.38 19.01
N SER A 280 13.15 -22.54 19.22
CA SER A 280 11.92 -22.85 18.54
C SER A 280 10.82 -21.93 19.10
N TYR A 281 9.92 -21.46 18.25
CA TYR A 281 8.80 -20.61 18.70
C TYR A 281 7.92 -21.33 19.74
N ALA A 282 7.97 -22.66 19.81
CA ALA A 282 7.26 -23.44 20.82
C ALA A 282 7.87 -23.31 22.23
N ASP A 283 9.19 -23.07 22.34
CA ASP A 283 9.88 -22.92 23.63
C ASP A 283 9.87 -21.46 24.14
N ALA A 284 9.41 -20.51 23.32
CA ALA A 284 9.38 -19.08 23.65
C ALA A 284 8.15 -18.66 24.47
N ASP A 285 7.07 -19.45 24.45
CA ASP A 285 5.86 -19.18 25.24
C ASP A 285 6.01 -19.59 26.73
N ASP A 286 6.94 -20.49 27.05
CA ASP A 286 7.21 -20.98 28.42
C ASP A 286 8.31 -20.17 29.15
N VAL A 287 8.67 -19.01 28.61
CA VAL A 287 9.95 -18.38 28.91
C VAL A 287 9.81 -17.26 29.95
N GLU A 288 9.60 -17.70 31.19
CA GLU A 288 9.50 -16.89 32.42
C GLU A 288 10.74 -15.99 32.67
N TYR A 289 11.86 -16.21 31.98
CA TYR A 289 13.09 -15.43 32.15
C TYR A 289 12.98 -13.96 31.71
N LEU A 290 12.04 -13.61 30.81
CA LEU A 290 11.85 -12.21 30.37
C LEU A 290 11.09 -11.35 31.38
N LYS A 291 10.38 -11.96 32.36
CA LYS A 291 9.71 -11.20 33.43
C LYS A 291 10.69 -10.44 34.32
N ASN A 292 11.93 -10.93 34.47
CA ASN A 292 12.92 -10.32 35.36
C ASN A 292 13.86 -9.33 34.66
N VAL A 293 13.74 -9.12 33.34
CA VAL A 293 14.60 -8.18 32.61
C VAL A 293 14.15 -6.72 32.81
N HIS A 294 12.91 -6.49 33.23
CA HIS A 294 12.39 -5.13 33.50
C HIS A 294 12.79 -4.54 34.87
N GLU A 295 13.48 -5.29 35.74
CA GLU A 295 13.96 -4.81 37.04
C GLU A 295 15.48 -4.61 37.12
N LEU A 296 16.17 -4.41 35.99
CA LEU A 296 17.55 -3.91 36.04
C LEU A 296 17.55 -2.39 36.19
N ASN A 297 17.58 -1.94 37.44
CA ASN A 297 17.98 -0.62 37.94
C ASN A 297 18.31 0.42 36.86
N ALA A 298 17.40 1.36 36.64
CA ALA A 298 17.64 2.60 35.89
C ALA A 298 18.58 3.56 36.66
N HIS A 299 19.79 3.12 36.98
CA HIS A 299 20.88 3.99 37.43
C HIS A 299 21.68 4.41 36.20
N ILE A 300 21.16 5.40 35.45
CA ILE A 300 21.94 6.08 34.42
C ILE A 300 22.93 7.00 35.13
N GLU A 301 24.16 6.54 35.32
CA GLU A 301 25.27 7.43 35.67
C GLU A 301 25.46 8.43 34.53
N ARG A 302 25.10 9.69 34.79
CA ARG A 302 25.42 10.80 33.91
C ARG A 302 26.93 11.03 33.95
N TYR A 303 27.66 10.53 32.96
CA TYR A 303 29.02 10.97 32.71
C TYR A 303 28.97 12.42 32.22
N ALA A 304 29.25 13.35 33.14
CA ALA A 304 29.52 14.74 32.83
C ALA A 304 30.78 14.82 31.97
N ILE A 305 30.64 15.40 30.77
CA ILE A 305 31.75 15.85 29.95
C ILE A 305 32.47 16.95 30.76
N LYS A 306 33.70 16.68 31.20
CA LYS A 306 34.58 17.72 31.73
C LYS A 306 34.96 18.64 30.58
N GLU A 307 34.53 19.89 30.65
CA GLU A 307 35.14 20.99 29.92
C GLU A 307 36.62 21.06 30.32
N THR A 308 37.51 20.90 29.35
CA THR A 308 38.91 21.29 29.48
C THR A 308 39.08 22.67 28.88
N ILE A 309 39.62 23.56 29.72
CA ILE A 309 40.08 24.94 29.50
C ILE A 309 40.92 25.07 28.22
#